data_AF-B2J089-F1
#
_entry.id   AF-B2J089-F1
#
_cell.length_a   1.000
_cell.length_b   1.000
_cell.length_c   1.000
_cell.angle_alpha   90.00
_cell.angle_beta   90.00
_cell.angle_gamma   90.00
#
_symmetry.space_group_name_H-M   'P 1'
#
loop_
_entity.id
_entity.type
_entity.pdbx_description
1 polymer ?
#
loop_
_entity_poly.entity_id
_entity_poly.type
_entity_poly.pdbx_seq_one_letter_code
_entity_poly.pdbx_strand_id
1 'polypeptide(L)'
;MQTKVESQKNSSDMDKFTNTTSNFDSQHYPFVNKQVASKLTGLSGDTLKRYRLQGKLQKDIHWVVLNSRVVRYNITLVLDWVQNHISNPNAHLRAIDNYLAYLPSNQRKRRKTRS
;
A
#
# COMPACT_ATOMS: atom_id res chain seq x y z
N MET A 1 -4.48 53.41 22.39
CA MET A 1 -4.57 52.19 23.21
C MET A 1 -4.18 51.01 22.34
N GLN A 2 -2.99 50.47 22.57
CA GLN A 2 -2.51 49.22 22.03
C GLN A 2 -3.09 48.09 22.88
N THR A 3 -3.63 47.03 22.27
CA THR A 3 -3.21 45.64 22.59
C THR A 3 -3.72 44.67 21.53
N LYS A 4 -2.73 43.95 21.01
CA LYS A 4 -2.73 42.77 20.15
C LYS A 4 -3.39 41.59 20.88
N VAL A 5 -4.21 40.80 20.20
CA VAL A 5 -4.39 39.38 20.56
C VAL A 5 -4.25 38.54 19.31
N GLU A 6 -3.26 37.66 19.43
CA GLU A 6 -2.67 36.75 18.50
C GLU A 6 -3.22 35.37 18.82
N SER A 7 -3.61 34.59 17.81
CA SER A 7 -3.64 33.14 17.94
C SER A 7 -3.57 32.48 16.56
N GLN A 8 -2.36 32.47 16.00
CA GLN A 8 -1.93 31.41 15.11
C GLN A 8 -1.37 30.29 15.98
N LYS A 9 -2.01 29.13 16.03
CA LYS A 9 -1.31 27.86 16.26
C LYS A 9 -2.17 26.65 15.91
N ASN A 10 -1.49 25.65 15.34
CA ASN A 10 -1.90 24.27 15.11
C ASN A 10 -2.37 23.94 13.67
N SER A 11 -1.47 24.17 12.71
CA SER A 11 -1.47 23.49 11.41
C SER A 11 -0.08 22.91 11.13
N SER A 12 0.46 22.13 12.07
CA SER A 12 1.85 21.62 11.98
C SER A 12 2.01 20.10 12.05
N ASP A 13 0.90 19.33 12.05
CA ASP A 13 0.97 17.86 12.12
C ASP A 13 0.40 17.13 10.89
N MET A 14 -0.14 17.84 9.89
CA MET A 14 -0.63 17.21 8.63
C MET A 14 0.37 17.25 7.47
N ASP A 15 1.46 18.03 7.56
CA ASP A 15 2.42 18.21 6.46
C ASP A 15 3.60 17.22 6.47
N LYS A 16 3.63 16.24 7.38
CA LYS A 16 4.72 15.26 7.45
C LYS A 16 4.52 14.01 6.58
N PHE A 17 3.41 13.90 5.86
CA PHE A 17 3.11 12.72 5.02
C PHE A 17 3.13 12.95 3.51
N THR A 18 3.28 14.19 3.02
CA THR A 18 3.13 14.50 1.58
C THR A 18 4.47 14.66 0.82
N ASN A 19 5.60 14.81 1.51
CA ASN A 19 6.91 15.12 0.90
C ASN A 19 7.76 13.91 0.45
N THR A 20 7.16 12.76 0.14
CA THR A 20 7.87 11.63 -0.50
C THR A 20 7.26 11.27 -1.86
N THR A 21 6.65 12.25 -2.52
CA THR A 21 5.89 12.08 -3.77
C THR A 21 6.63 12.69 -4.97
N SER A 22 7.97 12.61 -5.01
CA SER A 22 8.77 13.13 -6.13
C SER A 22 9.98 12.24 -6.45
N ASN A 23 9.69 11.03 -6.95
CA ASN A 23 10.51 10.27 -7.92
C ASN A 23 9.75 8.97 -8.28
N PHE A 24 8.85 9.05 -9.27
CA PHE A 24 7.84 8.03 -9.58
C PHE A 24 8.23 7.01 -10.66
N ASP A 25 9.52 6.66 -10.79
CA ASP A 25 9.96 5.63 -11.75
C ASP A 25 10.29 4.28 -11.11
N SER A 26 9.83 4.04 -9.89
CA SER A 26 9.99 2.75 -9.22
C SER A 26 8.68 2.32 -8.60
N GLN A 27 7.98 1.40 -9.27
CA GLN A 27 6.85 0.71 -8.67
C GLN A 27 7.28 0.09 -7.34
N HIS A 28 6.87 0.72 -6.24
CA HIS A 28 7.18 0.27 -4.89
C HIS A 28 5.95 -0.40 -4.29
N TYR A 29 6.16 -1.58 -3.70
CA TYR A 29 5.10 -2.37 -3.05
C TYR A 29 5.40 -2.48 -1.55
N PRO A 30 5.16 -1.42 -0.75
CA PRO A 30 5.50 -1.43 0.66
C PRO A 30 4.58 -2.33 1.47
N PHE A 31 5.19 -3.10 2.37
CA PHE A 31 4.49 -3.92 3.35
C PHE A 31 4.30 -3.15 4.66
N VAL A 32 3.05 -2.82 4.99
CA VAL A 32 2.71 -2.03 6.18
C VAL A 32 1.97 -2.87 7.23
N ASN A 33 1.95 -2.39 8.48
CA ASN A 33 1.18 -3.03 9.55
C ASN A 33 -0.32 -2.68 9.43
N LYS A 34 -1.16 -3.36 10.23
CA LYS A 34 -2.61 -3.16 10.25
C LYS A 34 -3.01 -1.69 10.51
N GLN A 35 -2.34 -1.01 11.45
CA GLN A 35 -2.69 0.36 11.84
C GLN A 35 -2.45 1.35 10.68
N VAL A 36 -1.32 1.21 9.99
CA VAL A 36 -0.98 2.03 8.82
C VAL A 36 -1.90 1.71 7.65
N ALA A 37 -2.17 0.43 7.39
CA ALA A 37 -3.12 0.02 6.35
C ALA A 37 -4.51 0.62 6.58
N SER A 38 -5.00 0.61 7.83
CA SER A 38 -6.29 1.22 8.17
C SER A 38 -6.33 2.72 7.90
N LYS A 39 -5.26 3.45 8.23
CA LYS A 39 -5.18 4.89 7.97
C LYS A 39 -5.20 5.21 6.47
N LEU A 40 -4.45 4.44 5.68
CA LEU A 40 -4.30 4.69 4.23
C LEU A 40 -5.53 4.26 3.43
N THR A 41 -6.17 3.15 3.80
CA THR A 41 -7.35 2.63 3.08
C THR A 41 -8.67 3.24 3.53
N GLY A 42 -8.68 3.92 4.70
CA GLY A 42 -9.91 4.32 5.38
C GLY A 42 -10.71 3.15 5.98
N LEU A 43 -10.24 1.90 5.84
CA LEU A 43 -10.91 0.71 6.38
C LEU A 43 -10.49 0.45 7.83
N SER A 44 -11.45 0.08 8.68
CA SER A 44 -11.13 -0.33 10.04
C SER A 44 -10.24 -1.58 10.05
N GLY A 45 -9.43 -1.73 11.11
CA GLY A 45 -8.54 -2.89 11.24
C GLY A 45 -9.30 -4.22 11.26
N ASP A 46 -10.52 -4.22 11.79
CA ASP A 46 -11.41 -5.37 11.79
C ASP A 46 -11.99 -5.66 10.40
N THR A 47 -12.26 -4.62 9.60
CA THR A 47 -12.68 -4.79 8.21
C THR A 47 -11.57 -5.41 7.37
N LEU A 48 -10.33 -4.93 7.51
CA LEU A 48 -9.16 -5.54 6.86
C LEU A 48 -8.98 -7.00 7.28
N LYS A 49 -9.10 -7.29 8.59
CA LYS A 49 -9.07 -8.67 9.11
C LYS A 49 -10.18 -9.53 8.49
N ARG A 50 -11.40 -9.00 8.41
CA ARG A 50 -12.56 -9.71 7.83
C ARG A 50 -12.35 -10.00 6.35
N TYR A 51 -11.92 -9.03 5.55
CA TYR A 51 -11.66 -9.22 4.12
C TYR A 51 -10.56 -10.25 3.87
N ARG A 52 -9.53 -10.25 4.72
CA ARG A 52 -8.49 -11.28 4.71
C ARG A 52 -9.05 -12.68 4.99
N LEU A 53 -9.83 -12.83 6.06
CA LEU A 53 -10.38 -14.13 6.46
C LEU A 53 -11.46 -14.64 5.50
N GLN A 54 -12.15 -13.75 4.81
CA GLN A 54 -13.14 -14.09 3.77
C GLN A 54 -12.51 -14.40 2.40
N GLY A 55 -11.19 -14.26 2.25
CA GLY A 55 -10.50 -14.49 0.97
C GLY A 55 -10.65 -13.37 -0.06
N LYS A 56 -11.30 -12.24 0.29
CA LYS A 56 -11.38 -11.05 -0.58
C LYS A 56 -9.99 -10.46 -0.85
N LEU A 57 -9.14 -10.48 0.18
CA LEU A 57 -7.72 -10.12 0.07
C LEU A 57 -6.91 -11.42 0.05
N GLN A 58 -6.30 -11.71 -1.09
CA GLN A 58 -5.53 -12.92 -1.31
C GLN A 58 -4.19 -12.92 -0.57
N LYS A 59 -3.85 -14.05 0.07
CA LYS A 59 -2.57 -14.29 0.73
C LYS A 59 -1.42 -14.26 -0.29
N ASP A 60 -0.27 -13.76 0.12
CA ASP A 60 0.97 -13.63 -0.67
C ASP A 60 0.87 -12.64 -1.85
N ILE A 61 -0.29 -11.99 -2.01
CA ILE A 61 -0.53 -10.88 -2.94
C ILE A 61 -0.84 -9.60 -2.15
N HIS A 62 -1.96 -9.60 -1.41
CA HIS A 62 -2.45 -8.44 -0.65
C HIS A 62 -1.89 -8.39 0.76
N TRP A 63 -1.53 -9.55 1.31
CA TRP A 63 -1.00 -9.65 2.67
C TRP A 63 -0.09 -10.87 2.80
N VAL A 64 0.88 -10.78 3.70
CA VAL A 64 1.83 -11.85 4.01
C VAL A 64 1.88 -12.09 5.51
N VAL A 65 2.29 -13.30 5.88
CA VAL A 65 2.60 -13.69 7.25
C VAL A 65 4.12 -13.74 7.38
N LEU A 66 4.71 -12.87 8.20
CA LEU A 66 6.16 -12.86 8.43
C LEU A 66 6.58 -13.89 9.49
N ASN A 67 5.69 -14.18 10.44
CA ASN A 67 5.83 -15.21 11.46
C ASN A 67 4.44 -15.58 11.98
N SER A 68 4.33 -16.52 12.92
CA SER A 68 3.04 -17.03 13.43
C SER A 68 2.04 -15.97 13.91
N ARG A 69 2.48 -14.73 14.19
CA ARG A 69 1.63 -13.66 14.73
C ARG A 69 1.61 -12.37 13.89
N VAL A 70 2.59 -12.15 13.01
CA VAL A 70 2.76 -10.87 12.33
C VAL A 70 2.25 -10.94 10.89
N VAL A 71 1.18 -10.20 10.63
CA VAL A 71 0.62 -9.97 9.29
C VAL A 71 1.02 -8.59 8.78
N ARG A 72 1.46 -8.53 7.53
CA ARG A 72 1.71 -7.27 6.80
C ARG A 72 0.85 -7.19 5.55
N TYR A 73 0.44 -5.99 5.18
CA TYR A 73 -0.38 -5.72 4.00
C TYR A 73 0.45 -5.05 2.92
N ASN A 74 0.35 -5.53 1.69
CA ASN A 74 0.87 -4.85 0.50
C ASN A 74 -0.06 -3.68 0.19
N ILE A 75 0.30 -2.48 0.63
CA ILE A 75 -0.65 -1.36 0.62
C ILE A 75 -1.01 -0.92 -0.79
N THR A 76 -0.08 -1.01 -1.74
CA THR A 76 -0.30 -0.65 -3.14
C THR A 76 -1.42 -1.49 -3.74
N LEU A 77 -1.36 -2.81 -3.57
CA LEU A 77 -2.39 -3.71 -4.10
C LEU A 77 -3.71 -3.64 -3.31
N VAL A 78 -3.66 -3.40 -1.99
CA VAL A 78 -4.89 -3.23 -1.21
C VAL A 78 -5.63 -1.95 -1.61
N LEU A 79 -4.93 -0.84 -1.85
CA LEU A 79 -5.55 0.40 -2.35
C LEU A 79 -6.12 0.22 -3.75
N ASP A 80 -5.36 -0.41 -4.64
CA ASP A 80 -5.82 -0.72 -5.99
C ASP A 80 -7.08 -1.62 -5.96
N TRP A 81 -7.08 -2.63 -5.10
CA TRP A 81 -8.27 -3.47 -4.87
C TRP A 81 -9.45 -2.64 -4.38
N VAL A 82 -9.28 -1.79 -3.37
CA VAL A 82 -10.36 -0.93 -2.85
C VAL A 82 -10.98 -0.08 -3.97
N GLN A 83 -10.15 0.49 -4.85
CA GLN A 83 -10.59 1.32 -5.97
C GLN A 83 -11.30 0.53 -7.07
N ASN A 84 -10.80 -0.67 -7.40
CA ASN A 84 -11.15 -1.35 -8.65
C ASN A 84 -12.02 -2.60 -8.47
N HIS A 85 -12.12 -3.18 -7.28
CA HIS A 85 -12.75 -4.51 -7.09
C HIS A 85 -14.22 -4.59 -7.50
N ILE A 86 -14.99 -3.49 -7.45
CA ILE A 86 -16.39 -3.45 -7.89
C ILE A 86 -16.51 -2.97 -9.34
N SER A 87 -15.76 -1.92 -9.69
CA SER A 87 -15.93 -1.17 -10.94
C SER A 87 -15.11 -1.74 -12.10
N ASN A 88 -13.90 -2.24 -11.83
CA ASN A 88 -12.96 -2.70 -12.85
C ASN A 88 -12.02 -3.80 -12.32
N PRO A 89 -12.53 -5.03 -12.09
CA PRO A 89 -11.70 -6.12 -11.56
C PRO A 89 -10.54 -6.48 -12.49
N ASN A 90 -10.68 -6.27 -13.81
CA ASN A 90 -9.60 -6.53 -14.78
C ASN A 90 -8.41 -5.58 -14.61
N ALA A 91 -8.65 -4.32 -14.24
CA ALA A 91 -7.56 -3.40 -13.92
C ALA A 91 -6.77 -3.88 -12.70
N HIS A 92 -7.47 -4.42 -11.70
CA HIS A 92 -6.84 -4.99 -10.53
C HIS A 92 -6.00 -6.24 -10.83
N LEU A 93 -6.50 -7.14 -11.70
CA LEU A 93 -5.74 -8.30 -12.16
C LEU A 93 -4.42 -7.88 -12.84
N ARG A 94 -4.46 -6.84 -13.69
CA ARG A 94 -3.24 -6.29 -14.30
C ARG A 94 -2.26 -5.73 -13.28
N ALA A 95 -2.76 -5.11 -12.21
CA ALA A 95 -1.89 -4.62 -11.12
C ALA A 95 -1.20 -5.79 -10.39
N ILE A 96 -1.90 -6.90 -10.19
CA ILE A 96 -1.32 -8.14 -9.64
C ILE A 96 -0.25 -8.70 -10.59
N ASP A 97 -0.52 -8.77 -11.89
CA ASP A 97 0.46 -9.27 -12.87
C ASP A 97 1.74 -8.44 -12.87
N ASN A 98 1.60 -7.11 -12.81
CA ASN A 98 2.74 -6.19 -12.70
C ASN A 98 3.53 -6.42 -11.41
N TYR A 99 2.85 -6.59 -10.29
CA TYR A 99 3.47 -6.91 -9.01
C TYR A 99 4.27 -8.22 -9.10
N LEU A 100 3.67 -9.27 -9.63
CA LEU A 100 4.32 -10.57 -9.79
C LEU A 100 5.51 -10.51 -10.75
N ALA A 101 5.41 -9.75 -11.85
CA ALA A 101 6.52 -9.55 -12.78
C ALA A 101 7.67 -8.74 -12.16
N TYR A 102 7.35 -7.81 -11.26
CA TYR A 102 8.33 -6.99 -10.54
C TYR A 102 9.16 -7.80 -9.54
N LEU A 103 8.60 -8.87 -8.95
CA LEU A 103 9.30 -9.69 -7.96
C LEU A 103 10.64 -10.23 -8.52
N PRO A 104 11.77 -10.05 -7.79
CA PRO A 104 13.07 -10.55 -8.24
C PRO A 104 13.10 -12.05 -8.55
N SER A 105 12.25 -12.84 -7.90
CA SER A 105 12.10 -14.28 -8.17
C SER A 105 11.59 -14.57 -9.59
N ASN A 106 10.81 -13.66 -10.15
CA ASN A 106 10.14 -13.81 -11.44
C ASN A 106 10.85 -13.03 -12.55
N GLN A 107 11.85 -12.22 -12.21
CA GLN A 107 12.69 -11.53 -13.19
C GLN A 107 13.51 -12.56 -13.97
N ARG A 108 13.31 -12.59 -15.29
CA ARG A 108 14.08 -13.46 -16.18
C ARG A 108 15.57 -13.19 -15.99
N LYS A 109 16.33 -14.22 -15.60
CA LYS A 109 17.80 -14.15 -15.55
C LYS A 109 18.29 -13.74 -16.93
N ARG A 110 18.88 -12.54 -17.04
CA ARG A 110 19.49 -12.08 -18.30
C ARG A 110 20.54 -13.12 -18.70
N ARG A 111 20.26 -13.87 -19.77
CA ARG A 111 21.21 -14.83 -20.33
C ARG A 111 22.41 -14.01 -20.80
N LYS A 112 23.53 -14.08 -20.08
CA LYS A 112 24.80 -13.50 -20.55
C LYS A 112 25.17 -14.27 -21.82
N THR A 113 24.90 -13.69 -22.98
CA THR A 113 25.49 -14.16 -24.23
C THR A 113 26.99 -13.92 -24.08
N ARG A 114 27.76 -14.99 -23.87
CA ARG A 114 29.21 -14.94 -24.02
C ARG A 114 29.45 -14.75 -25.52
N SER A 115 29.74 -13.50 -25.91
CA SER A 115 30.30 -13.17 -27.22
C SER A 115 31.80 -13.37 -27.20
#